data_AF-A0A091EAY2-F1
#
_entry.id   AF-A0A091EAY2-F1
#
_cell.length_a   1.000
_cell.length_b   1.000
_cell.length_c   1.000
_cell.angle_alpha   90.00
_cell.angle_beta   90.00
_cell.angle_gamma   90.00
#
_symmetry.space_group_name_H-M   'P 1'
#
loop_
_entity.id
_entity.type
_entity.pdbx_description
1 polymer ?
#
loop_
_entity_poly.entity_id
_entity_poly.type
_entity_poly.pdbx_seq_one_letter_code
_entity_poly.pdbx_strand_id
1 'polypeptide(L)'
;PGRNLALVLEISASGRAGDSGTLRSLCASTDAFAATSLLVVTLGQQCQAARRRRSAPSPSVTPSTLCKPRRLYISFSDVGWENWIIAPQGYLANYCRGDCPFPLAAELNSTNHAVLQTMVHSLDPQGTPQPCCVPVRLSPISILYYDNSDNVVLRHYQDMVVDECGCR
;
A
#
# COMPACT_ATOMS: atom_id res chain seq x y z
N PRO A 1 3.97 7.41 -35.39
CA PRO A 1 4.76 6.84 -34.26
C PRO A 1 3.88 6.65 -33.02
N GLY A 2 3.13 5.54 -32.97
CA GLY A 2 2.28 5.19 -31.82
C GLY A 2 2.87 3.97 -31.12
N ARG A 3 3.24 4.10 -29.84
CA ARG A 3 3.65 2.97 -28.99
C ARG A 3 2.42 2.51 -28.23
N ASN A 4 1.87 1.36 -28.60
CA ASN A 4 0.88 0.66 -27.77
C ASN A 4 1.63 -0.05 -26.64
N LEU A 5 1.31 0.28 -25.39
CA LEU A 5 1.77 -0.43 -24.21
C LEU A 5 0.66 -1.40 -23.81
N ALA A 6 0.91 -2.71 -23.96
CA ALA A 6 0.03 -3.74 -23.45
C ALA A 6 0.43 -4.07 -22.00
N LEU A 7 -0.52 -3.96 -21.08
CA LEU A 7 -0.41 -4.46 -19.71
C LEU A 7 -1.02 -5.87 -19.67
N VAL A 8 -0.19 -6.87 -19.40
CA VAL A 8 -0.62 -8.25 -19.16
C VAL A 8 -0.78 -8.44 -17.65
N LEU A 9 -1.99 -8.78 -17.22
CA LEU A 9 -2.31 -9.18 -15.85
C LEU A 9 -2.39 -10.70 -15.81
N GLU A 10 -1.47 -11.35 -15.10
CA GLU A 10 -1.62 -12.76 -14.75
C GLU A 10 -2.27 -12.87 -13.37
N ILE A 11 -3.45 -13.50 -13.34
CA ILE A 11 -4.17 -13.86 -12.11
C ILE A 11 -3.62 -15.22 -11.67
N SER A 12 -2.92 -15.27 -10.53
CA SER A 12 -2.50 -16.54 -9.93
C SER A 12 -3.61 -17.08 -9.03
N ALA A 13 -4.15 -18.24 -9.37
CA ALA A 13 -5.10 -18.98 -8.55
C ALA A 13 -4.43 -19.50 -7.27
N SER A 14 -5.07 -19.24 -6.13
CA SER A 14 -4.70 -19.77 -4.83
C SER A 14 -4.98 -21.27 -4.78
N GLY A 15 -3.92 -22.09 -4.74
CA GLY A 15 -3.97 -23.53 -4.45
C GLY A 15 -3.24 -23.82 -3.14
N ARG A 16 -3.99 -24.17 -2.10
CA ARG A 16 -3.46 -24.61 -0.80
C ARG A 16 -2.73 -25.96 -0.94
N ALA A 17 -1.57 -26.02 -0.27
CA ALA A 17 -0.95 -27.15 0.42
C ALA A 17 -1.14 -28.57 -0.16
N GLY A 18 -0.04 -29.18 -0.60
CA GLY A 18 -0.03 -30.62 -0.84
C GLY A 18 1.17 -31.13 -1.62
N ASP A 19 2.25 -31.40 -0.88
CA ASP A 19 3.22 -32.46 -1.13
C ASP A 19 4.28 -32.31 -2.24
N SER A 20 5.51 -32.49 -1.78
CA SER A 20 6.76 -32.41 -2.51
C SER A 20 7.09 -33.80 -3.04
N GLY A 21 6.67 -34.14 -4.26
CA GLY A 21 7.05 -35.44 -4.82
C GLY A 21 6.81 -35.67 -6.31
N THR A 22 5.77 -35.10 -6.90
CA THR A 22 5.21 -35.66 -8.15
C THR A 22 5.68 -35.00 -9.44
N LEU A 23 6.40 -33.87 -9.39
CA LEU A 23 6.88 -33.15 -10.60
C LEU A 23 8.30 -33.54 -11.04
N ARG A 24 8.96 -34.50 -10.37
CA ARG A 24 10.17 -35.15 -10.89
C ARG A 24 9.88 -36.38 -11.75
N SER A 25 8.66 -36.92 -11.67
CA SER A 25 8.30 -38.18 -12.33
C SER A 25 7.82 -38.01 -13.78
N LEU A 26 7.47 -36.79 -14.22
CA LEU A 26 7.03 -36.52 -15.59
C LEU A 26 8.18 -36.54 -16.62
N CYS A 27 9.45 -36.60 -16.18
CA CYS A 27 10.61 -36.68 -17.06
C CYS A 27 11.15 -38.11 -17.24
N ALA A 28 10.48 -39.14 -16.72
CA ALA A 28 10.98 -40.52 -16.77
C ALA A 28 10.03 -41.51 -17.46
N SER A 29 9.13 -41.04 -18.34
CA SER A 29 8.25 -41.95 -19.08
C SER A 29 7.73 -41.37 -20.39
N THR A 30 8.57 -41.37 -21.43
CA THR A 30 8.12 -41.48 -22.83
C THR A 30 9.23 -42.11 -23.65
N ASP A 31 9.50 -43.39 -23.40
CA ASP A 31 10.05 -44.27 -24.43
C ASP A 31 8.95 -45.25 -24.82
N ALA A 32 8.87 -45.52 -26.13
CA ALA A 32 7.88 -46.33 -26.84
C ALA A 32 6.58 -45.61 -27.22
N PHE A 33 6.59 -44.94 -28.36
CA PHE A 33 5.75 -45.38 -29.49
C PHE A 33 6.49 -45.03 -30.80
N ALA A 34 7.07 -46.08 -31.39
CA ALA A 34 7.66 -46.04 -32.71
C ALA A 34 6.56 -45.98 -33.78
N ALA A 35 6.93 -45.38 -34.91
CA ALA A 35 6.26 -45.43 -36.20
C ALA A 35 4.96 -44.63 -36.35
N THR A 36 5.10 -43.39 -36.80
CA THR A 36 4.64 -42.98 -38.14
C THR A 36 5.20 -41.60 -38.45
N SER A 37 5.68 -41.46 -39.68
CA SER A 37 6.43 -40.30 -40.17
C SER A 37 5.72 -38.97 -39.95
N LEU A 38 6.14 -38.25 -38.92
CA LEU A 38 6.13 -36.79 -38.86
C LEU A 38 7.50 -36.36 -38.34
N LEU A 39 8.14 -35.43 -39.03
CA LEU A 39 9.36 -34.77 -38.56
C LEU A 39 9.07 -34.11 -37.20
N VAL A 40 9.46 -34.79 -36.12
CA VAL A 40 9.44 -34.20 -34.79
C VAL A 40 10.68 -33.32 -34.68
N VAL A 41 10.49 -32.01 -34.83
CA VAL A 41 11.52 -31.03 -34.51
C VAL A 41 11.61 -30.96 -33.00
N THR A 42 12.55 -31.69 -32.42
CA THR A 42 12.89 -31.51 -31.01
C THR A 42 13.71 -30.23 -30.89
N LEU A 43 13.12 -29.19 -30.28
CA LEU A 43 13.87 -28.06 -29.78
C LEU A 43 14.70 -28.56 -28.60
N GLY A 44 15.95 -28.94 -28.88
CA GLY A 44 16.92 -29.29 -27.86
C GLY A 44 17.24 -28.09 -26.98
N GLN A 45 16.40 -27.82 -25.98
CA GLN A 45 16.80 -26.97 -24.88
C GLN A 45 17.83 -27.75 -24.06
N GLN A 46 19.10 -27.39 -24.19
CA GLN A 46 20.10 -27.78 -23.21
C GLN A 46 19.66 -27.21 -21.86
N CYS A 47 19.08 -28.08 -21.04
CA CYS A 47 18.76 -27.83 -19.64
C CYS A 47 20.07 -27.65 -18.87
N GLN A 48 20.69 -26.48 -19.00
CA GLN A 48 21.68 -26.04 -18.03
C GLN A 48 20.91 -25.82 -16.73
N ALA A 49 21.25 -26.60 -15.69
CA ALA A 49 20.72 -26.39 -14.36
C ALA A 49 20.97 -24.93 -13.97
N ALA A 50 19.90 -24.12 -13.99
CA ALA A 50 19.98 -22.74 -13.56
C ALA A 50 20.55 -22.75 -12.13
N ARG A 51 21.74 -22.19 -11.94
CA ARG A 51 22.29 -22.02 -10.58
C ARG A 51 21.22 -21.31 -9.76
N ARG A 52 20.78 -21.97 -8.69
CA ARG A 52 19.79 -21.46 -7.75
C ARG A 52 20.22 -20.05 -7.35
N ARG A 53 19.58 -19.02 -7.93
CA ARG A 53 19.79 -17.64 -7.49
C ARG A 53 19.42 -17.66 -6.01
N ARG A 54 20.40 -17.39 -5.14
CA ARG A 54 20.12 -17.17 -3.72
C ARG A 54 19.11 -16.03 -3.70
N SER A 55 17.89 -16.32 -3.25
CA SER A 55 16.91 -15.28 -2.96
C SER A 55 17.59 -14.32 -1.99
N ALA A 56 17.81 -13.07 -2.42
CA ALA A 56 18.21 -12.04 -1.50
C ALA A 56 17.15 -11.99 -0.39
N PRO A 57 17.54 -11.89 0.89
CA PRO A 57 16.58 -11.60 1.93
C PRO A 57 15.80 -10.36 1.49
N SER A 58 14.47 -10.46 1.37
CA SER A 58 13.64 -9.28 1.17
C SER A 58 14.00 -8.29 2.28
N PRO A 59 14.35 -7.03 1.99
CA PRO A 59 14.56 -6.07 3.05
C PRO A 59 13.29 -6.07 3.91
N SER A 60 13.44 -6.36 5.19
CA SER A 60 12.35 -6.20 6.14
C SER A 60 11.87 -4.77 6.01
N VAL A 61 10.64 -4.56 5.52
CA VAL A 61 10.04 -3.22 5.47
C VAL A 61 9.72 -2.85 6.90
N THR A 62 10.72 -2.34 7.63
CA THR A 62 10.48 -1.70 8.92
C THR A 62 9.57 -0.51 8.63
N PRO A 63 8.42 -0.38 9.31
CA PRO A 63 7.57 0.79 9.14
C PRO A 63 8.43 2.02 9.43
N SER A 64 8.58 2.92 8.45
CA SER A 64 9.36 4.15 8.67
C SER A 64 8.82 4.85 9.91
N THR A 65 9.70 5.27 10.82
CA THR A 65 9.31 6.04 12.00
C THR A 65 9.00 7.49 11.66
N LEU A 66 9.47 7.98 10.51
CA LEU A 66 9.24 9.33 10.02
C LEU A 66 7.75 9.68 9.83
N CYS A 67 7.45 10.96 10.04
CA CYS A 67 6.13 11.56 9.86
C CYS A 67 5.53 11.26 8.47
N LYS A 68 4.38 10.58 8.44
CA LYS A 68 3.63 10.32 7.21
C LYS A 68 2.18 9.92 7.50
N PRO A 69 1.29 9.97 6.49
CA PRO A 69 -0.06 9.43 6.60
C PRO A 69 -0.04 7.93 6.89
N ARG A 70 -0.89 7.50 7.82
CA ARG A 70 -1.16 6.11 8.16
C ARG A 70 -2.62 5.81 7.87
N ARG A 71 -2.89 4.59 7.42
CA ARG A 71 -4.24 4.16 7.10
C ARG A 71 -5.08 4.06 8.37
N LEU A 72 -6.26 4.67 8.31
CA LEU A 72 -7.32 4.54 9.29
C LEU A 72 -8.63 4.51 8.51
N TYR A 73 -9.36 3.41 8.66
CA TYR A 73 -10.71 3.29 8.14
C TYR A 73 -11.68 3.55 9.28
N ILE A 74 -12.64 4.43 9.06
CA ILE A 74 -13.71 4.74 10.00
C ILE A 74 -14.98 4.14 9.44
N SER A 75 -15.53 3.14 10.13
CA SER A 75 -16.89 2.66 9.87
C SER A 75 -17.88 3.56 10.60
N PHE A 76 -18.95 3.97 9.92
CA PHE A 76 -20.01 4.72 10.58
C PHE A 76 -20.83 3.87 11.55
N SER A 77 -20.79 2.53 11.41
CA SER A 77 -21.33 1.62 12.41
C SER A 77 -20.61 1.74 13.76
N ASP A 78 -19.28 1.77 13.73
CA ASP A 78 -18.45 1.70 14.94
C ASP A 78 -18.58 2.96 15.79
N VAL A 79 -18.99 4.08 15.19
CA VAL A 79 -19.27 5.36 15.86
C VAL A 79 -20.77 5.57 16.13
N GLY A 80 -21.64 4.63 15.76
CA GLY A 80 -23.08 4.67 16.01
C GLY A 80 -23.87 5.57 15.07
N TRP A 81 -23.38 5.81 13.85
CA TRP A 81 -23.97 6.72 12.87
C TRP A 81 -24.72 6.02 11.72
N GLU A 82 -24.70 4.69 11.71
CA GLU A 82 -25.38 3.82 10.73
C GLU A 82 -26.90 4.06 10.60
N ASN A 83 -27.56 4.57 11.65
CA ASN A 83 -29.01 4.75 11.65
C ASN A 83 -29.48 5.98 10.87
N TRP A 84 -28.60 6.95 10.62
CA TRP A 84 -28.95 8.20 9.93
C TRP A 84 -28.12 8.42 8.67
N ILE A 85 -26.91 7.87 8.58
CA ILE A 85 -26.10 7.90 7.36
C ILE A 85 -26.52 6.75 6.43
N ILE A 86 -26.90 7.11 5.20
CA ILE A 86 -27.26 6.17 4.13
C ILE A 86 -25.99 5.72 3.40
N ALA A 87 -25.09 6.65 3.07
CA ALA A 87 -23.84 6.36 2.37
C ALA A 87 -22.75 7.43 2.59
N PRO A 88 -21.45 7.05 2.52
CA PRO A 88 -20.93 5.68 2.47
C PRO A 88 -21.14 4.96 3.81
N GLN A 89 -20.82 3.66 3.89
CA GLN A 89 -20.85 2.92 5.17
C GLN A 89 -19.66 3.25 6.09
N GLY A 90 -18.62 3.82 5.51
CA GLY A 90 -17.39 4.21 6.16
C GLY A 90 -16.40 4.69 5.12
N TYR A 91 -15.27 5.24 5.55
CA TYR A 91 -14.30 5.84 4.65
C TYR A 91 -12.88 5.77 5.22
N LEU A 92 -11.88 5.90 4.33
CA LEU A 92 -10.48 5.89 4.70
C LEU A 92 -10.03 7.30 5.11
N ALA A 93 -10.21 7.64 6.38
CA ALA A 93 -9.85 8.95 6.93
C ALA A 93 -8.33 9.19 6.96
N ASN A 94 -7.54 8.14 7.17
CA ASN A 94 -6.11 8.23 7.48
C ASN A 94 -5.82 9.10 8.74
N TYR A 95 -4.57 9.07 9.21
CA TYR A 95 -4.10 9.95 10.28
C TYR A 95 -2.59 10.16 10.18
N CYS A 96 -2.09 11.25 10.75
CA CYS A 96 -0.66 11.53 10.77
C CYS A 96 0.03 10.86 11.96
N ARG A 97 1.14 10.17 11.69
CA ARG A 97 2.01 9.60 12.74
C ARG A 97 3.43 9.43 12.27
N GLY A 98 4.34 9.82 13.15
CA GLY A 98 5.77 9.59 13.05
C GLY A 98 6.56 10.74 13.63
N ASP A 99 7.88 10.63 13.56
CA ASP A 99 8.82 11.56 14.16
C ASP A 99 9.18 12.68 13.18
N CYS A 100 9.55 13.84 13.73
CA CYS A 100 10.03 15.03 13.02
C CYS A 100 11.49 15.33 13.43
N PRO A 101 12.46 14.50 13.01
CA PRO A 101 13.85 14.62 13.43
C PRO A 101 14.59 15.75 12.70
N PHE A 102 15.67 16.26 13.31
CA PHE A 102 16.61 17.15 12.63
C PHE A 102 17.55 16.36 11.71
N PRO A 103 17.85 16.83 10.48
CA PRO A 103 17.19 17.92 9.76
C PRO A 103 15.82 17.48 9.18
N LEU A 104 14.86 18.40 9.14
CA LEU A 104 13.56 18.11 8.53
C LEU A 104 13.71 17.85 7.03
N ALA A 105 13.10 16.76 6.55
CA ALA A 105 13.04 16.47 5.12
C ALA A 105 12.20 17.53 4.39
N ALA A 106 12.65 17.97 3.22
CA ALA A 106 11.98 19.00 2.42
C ALA A 106 10.54 18.61 2.04
N GLU A 107 10.28 17.30 1.90
CA GLU A 107 8.97 16.72 1.56
C GLU A 107 7.92 16.87 2.68
N LEU A 108 8.32 17.20 3.91
CA LEU A 108 7.41 17.33 5.06
C LEU A 108 6.70 18.69 5.11
N ASN A 109 6.74 19.48 4.02
CA ASN A 109 6.08 20.77 3.85
C ASN A 109 6.18 21.67 5.10
N SER A 110 7.33 21.69 5.77
CA SER A 110 7.50 22.25 7.13
C SER A 110 7.54 23.78 7.14
N THR A 111 7.03 24.42 8.21
CA THR A 111 7.14 25.88 8.36
C THR A 111 8.56 26.25 8.78
N ASN A 112 8.95 27.51 8.54
CA ASN A 112 10.23 28.03 9.07
C ASN A 112 10.31 27.89 10.60
N HIS A 113 9.18 28.04 11.30
CA HIS A 113 9.08 27.80 12.74
C HIS A 113 9.42 26.35 13.10
N ALA A 114 8.83 25.36 12.41
CA ALA A 114 9.13 23.94 12.65
C ALA A 114 10.60 23.60 12.35
N VAL A 115 11.19 24.18 11.30
CA VAL A 115 12.62 24.00 10.98
C VAL A 115 13.50 24.52 12.12
N LEU A 116 13.25 25.75 12.58
CA LEU A 116 14.01 26.34 13.70
C LEU A 116 13.77 25.57 15.01
N GLN A 117 12.54 25.21 15.32
CA GLN A 117 12.21 24.44 16.52
C GLN A 117 12.89 23.07 16.51
N THR A 118 12.91 22.37 15.38
CA THR A 118 13.61 21.09 15.25
C THR A 118 15.12 21.25 15.46
N MET A 119 15.69 22.34 14.93
CA MET A 119 17.10 22.67 15.14
C MET A 119 17.39 22.95 16.62
N VAL A 120 16.59 23.79 17.30
CA VAL A 120 16.77 24.09 18.73
C VAL A 120 16.56 22.85 19.58
N HIS A 121 15.54 22.04 19.29
CA HIS A 121 15.33 20.74 19.95
C HIS A 121 16.56 19.82 19.81
N SER A 122 17.24 19.81 18.65
CA SER A 122 18.46 18.99 18.48
C SER A 122 19.62 19.43 19.38
N LEU A 123 19.63 20.69 19.82
CA LEU A 123 20.65 21.26 20.71
C LEU A 123 20.25 21.15 22.19
N ASP A 124 18.97 21.35 22.50
CA ASP A 124 18.40 21.21 23.85
C ASP A 124 17.06 20.44 23.81
N PRO A 125 17.12 19.09 23.85
CA PRO A 125 15.93 18.25 23.81
C PRO A 125 15.05 18.36 25.07
N GLN A 126 15.59 18.86 26.19
CA GLN A 126 14.87 18.97 27.46
C GLN A 126 14.14 20.31 27.57
N GLY A 127 14.70 21.38 27.02
CA GLY A 127 14.08 22.71 27.03
C GLY A 127 13.14 22.99 25.87
N THR A 128 13.29 22.31 24.73
CA THR A 128 12.44 22.51 23.54
C THR A 128 11.88 21.19 23.05
N PRO A 129 10.57 21.04 22.79
CA PRO A 129 9.99 19.81 22.23
C PRO A 129 10.19 19.73 20.70
N GLN A 130 10.13 18.51 20.15
CA GLN A 130 10.05 18.31 18.70
C GLN A 130 8.75 18.90 18.13
N PRO A 131 8.76 19.37 16.87
CA PRO A 131 7.52 19.67 16.16
C PRO A 131 6.62 18.44 16.02
N CYS A 132 5.33 18.69 15.90
CA CYS A 132 4.34 17.62 15.83
C CYS A 132 4.10 17.18 14.38
N CYS A 133 3.91 15.88 14.16
CA CYS A 133 3.47 15.33 12.88
C CYS A 133 1.95 15.48 12.74
N VAL A 134 1.51 16.39 11.87
CA VAL A 134 0.10 16.78 11.72
C VAL A 134 -0.34 16.84 10.26
N PRO A 135 -1.66 16.79 9.97
CA PRO A 135 -2.17 16.95 8.62
C PRO A 135 -1.82 18.34 8.06
N VAL A 136 -1.35 18.38 6.81
CA VAL A 136 -1.06 19.63 6.09
C VAL A 136 -1.94 19.81 4.86
N ARG A 137 -2.55 18.72 4.38
CA ARG A 137 -3.54 18.71 3.31
C ARG A 137 -4.63 17.70 3.64
N LEU A 138 -5.87 18.15 3.56
CA LEU A 138 -7.03 17.30 3.74
C LEU A 138 -7.98 17.40 2.56
N SER A 139 -8.68 16.31 2.27
CA SER A 139 -9.72 16.24 1.24
C SER A 139 -11.11 16.05 1.84
N PRO A 140 -12.16 16.53 1.15
CA PRO A 140 -13.54 16.35 1.58
C PRO A 140 -14.07 14.95 1.27
N ILE A 141 -15.16 14.59 1.95
CA ILE A 141 -16.04 13.47 1.55
C ILE A 141 -17.48 13.94 1.37
N SER A 142 -18.24 13.18 0.60
CA SER A 142 -19.68 13.36 0.44
C SER A 142 -20.43 12.36 1.30
N ILE A 143 -21.39 12.83 2.11
CA ILE A 143 -22.24 11.99 2.95
C ILE A 143 -23.69 12.19 2.55
N LEU A 144 -24.39 11.08 2.33
CA LEU A 144 -25.83 11.01 2.12
C LEU A 144 -26.48 10.55 3.42
N TYR A 145 -27.41 11.32 3.96
CA TYR A 145 -28.04 11.04 5.26
C TYR A 145 -29.48 11.57 5.36
N TYR A 146 -30.22 11.10 6.36
CA TYR A 146 -31.53 11.65 6.73
C TYR A 146 -31.36 12.88 7.62
N ASP A 147 -31.98 14.00 7.26
CA ASP A 147 -32.05 15.17 8.13
C ASP A 147 -33.12 15.01 9.23
N ASN A 148 -33.25 16.01 10.11
CA ASN A 148 -34.21 15.99 11.22
C ASN A 148 -35.69 16.02 10.77
N SER A 149 -35.96 16.20 9.48
CA SER A 149 -37.30 16.21 8.89
C SER A 149 -37.52 15.00 7.97
N ASP A 150 -36.71 13.94 8.14
CA ASP A 150 -36.72 12.71 7.35
C ASP A 150 -36.45 12.91 5.84
N ASN A 151 -35.85 14.04 5.45
CA ASN A 151 -35.43 14.26 4.07
C ASN A 151 -34.06 13.65 3.81
N VAL A 152 -33.86 13.13 2.61
CA VAL A 152 -32.56 12.64 2.14
C VAL A 152 -31.72 13.81 1.65
N VAL A 153 -30.58 14.05 2.29
CA VAL A 153 -29.68 15.18 1.99
C VAL A 153 -28.29 14.66 1.64
N LEU A 154 -27.73 15.16 0.54
CA LEU A 154 -26.32 14.99 0.17
C LEU A 154 -25.52 16.21 0.61
N ARG A 155 -24.46 16.01 1.39
CA ARG A 155 -23.59 17.10 1.87
C ARG A 155 -22.11 16.77 1.69
N HIS A 156 -21.33 17.79 1.35
CA HIS A 156 -19.88 17.72 1.30
C HIS A 156 -19.28 18.24 2.61
N TYR A 157 -18.52 17.41 3.30
CA TYR A 157 -17.80 17.74 4.52
C TYR A 157 -16.31 17.90 4.20
N GLN A 158 -15.77 19.08 4.50
CA GLN A 158 -14.36 19.39 4.31
C GLN A 158 -13.51 18.78 5.43
N ASP A 159 -12.21 18.65 5.19
CA ASP A 159 -11.21 18.23 6.18
C ASP A 159 -11.45 16.85 6.80
N MET A 160 -11.97 15.91 5.99
CA MET A 160 -12.38 14.58 6.46
C MET A 160 -11.30 13.51 6.25
N VAL A 161 -10.51 13.63 5.17
CA VAL A 161 -9.47 12.65 4.81
C VAL A 161 -8.10 13.31 4.81
N VAL A 162 -7.13 12.72 5.49
CA VAL A 162 -5.74 13.17 5.47
C VAL A 162 -5.07 12.68 4.19
N ASP A 163 -4.70 13.63 3.33
CA ASP A 163 -3.95 13.38 2.10
C ASP A 163 -2.44 13.41 2.35
N GLU A 164 -1.98 14.43 3.10
CA GLU A 164 -0.55 14.67 3.36
C GLU A 164 -0.32 15.07 4.83
N CYS A 165 0.82 14.64 5.37
CA CYS A 165 1.30 15.00 6.70
C CYS A 165 2.59 15.81 6.61
N GLY A 166 2.83 16.65 7.63
CA GLY A 166 4.05 17.43 7.76
C GLY A 166 4.36 17.76 9.21
N CYS A 167 5.49 18.43 9.42
CA CYS A 167 5.93 18.86 10.75
C CYS A 167 5.55 20.32 10.99
N ARG A 168 4.91 20.60 12.14
CA ARG A 168 4.41 21.93 12.54
C ARG A 168 4.82 22.27 13.97
#